data_AF-A0A1I2SIP9-F1
#
_entry.id   AF-A0A1I2SIP9-F1
#
_cell.length_a   1.000
_cell.length_b   1.000
_cell.length_c   1.000
_cell.angle_alpha   90.00
_cell.angle_beta   90.00
_cell.angle_gamma   90.00
#
_symmetry.space_group_name_H-M   'P 1'
#
loop_
_entity.id
_entity.type
_entity.pdbx_description
1 polymer ?
#
loop_
_entity_poly.entity_id
_entity_poly.type
_entity_poly.pdbx_seq_one_letter_code
_entity_poly.pdbx_strand_id
1 'polypeptide(L)'
;MPSSAGTMTAVPVPLAQFEALTEVPIVVYYGDNIPTEPTDIAGRDNWRIRVAMARHWVDAVNRHGGDAQLVLLPDIGFTGNTHSLPSDLNNVEIAGQIWKFLADKGLD
;
A
#
# COMPACT_ATOMS: atom_id res chain seq x y z
N MET A 1 -16.20 -4.12 -2.76
CA MET A 1 -15.28 -5.28 -2.89
C MET A 1 -15.54 -6.22 -1.72
N PRO A 2 -16.17 -7.39 -1.95
CA PRO A 2 -16.55 -8.30 -0.87
C PRO A 2 -15.33 -8.97 -0.22
N SER A 3 -15.42 -9.20 1.10
CA SER A 3 -14.50 -10.02 1.89
C SER A 3 -15.24 -10.68 3.05
N SER A 4 -14.65 -11.71 3.68
CA SER A 4 -15.18 -12.34 4.89
C SER A 4 -15.19 -11.41 6.11
N ALA A 5 -14.47 -10.28 6.06
CA ALA A 5 -14.53 -9.20 7.05
C ALA A 5 -15.57 -8.10 6.73
N GLY A 6 -16.39 -8.29 5.70
CA GLY A 6 -17.37 -7.32 5.21
C GLY A 6 -17.00 -6.71 3.86
N THR A 7 -17.94 -5.98 3.27
CA THR A 7 -17.71 -5.34 1.97
C THR A 7 -16.96 -4.03 2.18
N MET A 8 -15.79 -3.91 1.54
CA MET A 8 -15.04 -2.67 1.51
C MET A 8 -15.47 -1.83 0.30
N THR A 9 -15.73 -0.54 0.53
CA THR A 9 -16.06 0.45 -0.50
C THR A 9 -15.04 1.58 -0.46
N ALA A 10 -14.81 2.22 -1.61
CA ALA A 10 -14.05 3.47 -1.63
C ALA A 10 -14.83 4.55 -0.86
N VAL A 11 -14.09 5.47 -0.24
CA VAL A 11 -14.67 6.63 0.44
C VAL A 11 -14.50 7.84 -0.48
N PRO A 12 -15.60 8.48 -0.93
CA PRO A 12 -15.49 9.67 -1.76
C PRO A 12 -15.03 10.87 -0.93
N VAL A 13 -14.25 11.74 -1.55
CA VAL A 13 -13.81 13.02 -0.98
C VAL A 13 -14.09 14.15 -1.99
N PRO A 14 -14.21 15.42 -1.55
CA PRO A 14 -14.26 16.56 -2.46
C PRO A 14 -13.08 16.57 -3.42
N LEU A 15 -13.30 16.98 -4.67
CA LEU A 15 -12.26 16.97 -5.72
C LEU A 15 -10.99 17.70 -5.28
N ALA A 16 -11.12 18.90 -4.71
CA ALA A 16 -9.97 19.67 -4.23
C ALA A 16 -9.14 18.93 -3.15
N GLN A 17 -9.76 18.11 -2.32
CA GLN A 17 -9.03 17.27 -1.35
C GLN A 17 -8.33 16.10 -2.03
N PHE A 18 -8.93 15.54 -3.09
CA PHE A 18 -8.31 14.49 -3.87
C PHE A 18 -7.10 15.02 -4.66
N GLU A 19 -7.23 16.20 -5.26
CA GLU A 19 -6.15 16.84 -6.05
C GLU A 19 -4.91 17.13 -5.20
N ALA A 20 -5.07 17.43 -3.90
CA ALA A 20 -3.93 17.59 -2.99
C ALA A 20 -3.04 16.33 -2.90
N LEU A 21 -3.58 15.13 -3.17
CA LEU A 21 -2.79 13.89 -3.21
C LEU A 21 -1.87 13.83 -4.44
N THR A 22 -2.16 14.60 -5.49
CA THR A 22 -1.38 14.63 -6.73
C THR A 22 -0.14 15.52 -6.62
N GLU A 23 -0.08 16.38 -5.61
CA GLU A 23 0.99 17.36 -5.41
C GLU A 23 2.18 16.80 -4.62
N VAL A 24 2.08 15.60 -4.08
CA VAL A 24 3.12 14.95 -3.28
C VAL A 24 3.41 13.54 -3.77
N PRO A 25 4.68 13.09 -3.79
CA PRO A 25 4.99 11.71 -4.11
C PRO A 25 4.56 10.79 -2.97
N ILE A 26 3.93 9.66 -3.30
CA ILE A 26 3.37 8.72 -2.33
C ILE A 26 3.87 7.30 -2.59
N VAL A 27 4.27 6.59 -1.54
CA VAL A 27 4.52 5.15 -1.58
C VAL A 27 3.69 4.43 -0.52
N VAL A 28 3.06 3.33 -0.92
CA VAL A 28 2.32 2.43 -0.03
C VAL A 28 3.03 1.08 -0.02
N TYR A 29 3.58 0.70 1.14
CA TYR A 29 4.22 -0.61 1.35
C TYR A 29 3.24 -1.60 1.98
N TYR A 30 3.19 -2.82 1.46
CA TYR A 30 2.57 -3.97 2.11
C TYR A 30 3.60 -5.05 2.39
N GLY A 31 3.49 -5.68 3.55
CA GLY A 31 4.29 -6.84 3.95
C GLY A 31 3.92 -8.11 3.18
N ASP A 32 4.28 -9.24 3.75
CA ASP A 32 4.11 -10.57 3.16
C ASP A 32 2.90 -11.32 3.77
N ASN A 33 2.67 -12.55 3.31
CA ASN A 33 1.66 -13.49 3.80
C ASN A 33 0.21 -12.99 3.67
N ILE A 34 -0.03 -12.06 2.74
CA ILE A 34 -1.36 -11.63 2.34
C ILE A 34 -1.88 -12.60 1.27
N PRO A 35 -3.04 -13.25 1.47
CA PRO A 35 -3.54 -14.20 0.49
C PRO A 35 -3.96 -13.48 -0.80
N THR A 36 -3.77 -14.13 -1.95
CA THR A 36 -4.23 -13.64 -3.25
C THR A 36 -5.67 -14.04 -3.55
N GLU A 37 -6.15 -15.11 -2.92
CA GLU A 37 -7.51 -15.65 -3.05
C GLU A 37 -8.35 -15.42 -1.79
N PRO A 38 -9.70 -15.35 -1.90
CA PRO A 38 -10.58 -15.21 -0.75
C PRO A 38 -10.36 -16.27 0.32
N THR A 39 -10.44 -15.86 1.60
CA THR A 39 -10.35 -16.78 2.75
C THR A 39 -11.51 -16.54 3.72
N ASP A 40 -11.89 -17.58 4.46
CA ASP A 40 -12.86 -17.51 5.56
C ASP A 40 -12.29 -16.84 6.83
N ILE A 41 -10.97 -16.70 6.91
CA ILE A 41 -10.28 -15.97 7.98
C ILE A 41 -10.41 -14.46 7.74
N ALA A 42 -11.36 -13.83 8.41
CA ALA A 42 -11.68 -12.40 8.29
C ALA A 42 -10.43 -11.49 8.26
N GLY A 43 -9.48 -11.69 9.18
CA GLY A 43 -8.26 -10.89 9.23
C GLY A 43 -7.40 -10.99 7.97
N ARG A 44 -7.25 -12.20 7.40
CA ARG A 44 -6.44 -12.41 6.18
C ARG A 44 -7.16 -11.89 4.94
N ASP A 45 -8.47 -12.13 4.85
CA ASP A 45 -9.26 -11.67 3.71
C ASP A 45 -9.40 -10.14 3.67
N ASN A 46 -9.41 -9.49 4.84
CA ASN A 46 -9.35 -8.03 4.96
C ASN A 46 -8.04 -7.47 4.39
N TRP A 47 -6.90 -8.13 4.60
CA TRP A 47 -5.63 -7.67 4.01
C TRP A 47 -5.58 -7.85 2.49
N ARG A 48 -6.08 -8.98 1.98
CA ARG A 48 -6.21 -9.19 0.52
C ARG A 48 -7.00 -8.07 -0.13
N ILE A 49 -8.15 -7.72 0.44
CA ILE A 49 -9.00 -6.71 -0.16
C ILE A 49 -8.36 -5.31 -0.06
N ARG A 50 -7.66 -5.01 1.04
CA ARG A 50 -6.92 -3.76 1.22
C ARG A 50 -5.80 -3.57 0.19
N VAL A 51 -5.05 -4.61 -0.15
CA VAL A 51 -4.10 -4.57 -1.27
C VAL A 51 -4.80 -4.23 -2.58
N ALA A 52 -5.94 -4.86 -2.85
CA ALA A 52 -6.69 -4.62 -4.08
C ALA A 52 -7.26 -3.18 -4.15
N MET A 53 -7.71 -2.60 -3.02
CA MET A 53 -8.12 -1.19 -2.98
C MET A 53 -6.94 -0.23 -3.06
N ALA A 54 -5.81 -0.54 -2.43
CA ALA A 54 -4.60 0.27 -2.57
C ALA A 54 -4.17 0.35 -4.05
N ARG A 55 -4.30 -0.75 -4.81
CA ARG A 55 -4.10 -0.75 -6.27
C ARG A 55 -5.01 0.26 -6.96
N HIS A 56 -6.32 0.15 -6.75
CA HIS A 56 -7.30 1.06 -7.36
C HIS A 56 -7.09 2.52 -6.95
N TRP A 57 -6.67 2.76 -5.70
CA TRP A 57 -6.41 4.09 -5.17
C TRP A 57 -5.15 4.70 -5.79
N VAL A 58 -4.05 3.95 -5.88
CA VAL A 58 -2.82 4.39 -6.57
C VAL A 58 -3.12 4.69 -8.04
N ASP A 59 -3.85 3.81 -8.72
CA ASP A 59 -4.26 4.04 -10.10
C ASP A 59 -5.12 5.31 -10.23
N ALA A 60 -5.99 5.58 -9.26
CA ALA A 60 -6.81 6.78 -9.25
C ALA A 60 -5.97 8.05 -9.06
N VAL A 61 -5.03 8.08 -8.11
CA VAL A 61 -4.13 9.22 -7.90
C VAL A 61 -3.33 9.50 -9.18
N ASN A 62 -2.75 8.46 -9.78
CA ASN A 62 -1.93 8.59 -10.99
C ASN A 62 -2.75 9.01 -12.22
N ARG A 63 -4.00 8.56 -12.37
CA ARG A 63 -4.90 9.03 -13.44
C ARG A 63 -5.21 10.52 -13.34
N HIS A 64 -5.08 11.12 -12.16
CA HIS A 64 -5.27 12.55 -11.93
C HIS A 64 -3.95 13.34 -11.98
N GLY A 65 -2.84 12.72 -12.40
CA GLY A 65 -1.55 13.39 -12.56
C GLY A 65 -0.64 13.32 -11.33
N GLY A 66 -0.99 12.52 -10.32
CA GLY A 66 -0.13 12.29 -9.16
C GLY A 66 1.02 11.29 -9.42
N ASP A 67 1.82 11.10 -8.38
CA ASP A 67 2.99 10.20 -8.36
C ASP A 67 2.89 9.26 -7.15
N ALA A 68 2.07 8.22 -7.30
CA ALA A 68 1.84 7.21 -6.29
C ALA A 68 2.34 5.83 -6.75
N GLN A 69 2.92 5.06 -5.82
CA GLN A 69 3.35 3.69 -6.06
C GLN A 69 2.86 2.75 -4.95
N LEU A 70 2.54 1.51 -5.33
CA LEU A 70 2.18 0.43 -4.41
C LEU A 70 3.24 -0.68 -4.53
N VAL A 71 3.98 -0.89 -3.46
CA VAL A 71 5.05 -1.89 -3.36
C VAL A 71 4.58 -3.02 -2.45
N LEU A 72 4.52 -4.24 -2.99
CA LEU A 72 4.46 -5.45 -2.18
C LEU A 72 5.90 -5.87 -1.90
N LEU A 73 6.30 -5.92 -0.64
CA LEU A 73 7.66 -6.26 -0.24
C LEU A 73 8.17 -7.59 -0.83
N PRO A 74 7.34 -8.65 -0.98
CA PRO A 74 7.76 -9.87 -1.64
C PRO A 74 8.19 -9.69 -3.11
N ASP A 75 7.56 -8.76 -3.84
CA ASP A 75 7.87 -8.50 -5.26
C ASP A 75 9.28 -7.92 -5.45
N ILE A 76 9.85 -7.33 -4.40
CA ILE A 76 11.21 -6.78 -4.38
C ILE A 76 12.18 -7.57 -3.49
N GLY A 77 11.82 -8.81 -3.13
CA GLY A 77 12.71 -9.77 -2.46
C GLY A 77 12.68 -9.75 -0.93
N PHE A 78 11.77 -8.99 -0.30
CA PHE A 78 11.59 -8.98 1.16
C PHE A 78 10.42 -9.86 1.57
N THR A 79 10.71 -10.98 2.22
CA THR A 79 9.71 -11.98 2.64
C THR A 79 9.60 -12.06 4.16
N GLY A 80 8.44 -12.48 4.66
CA GLY A 80 8.16 -12.67 6.09
C GLY A 80 7.83 -11.39 6.88
N ASN A 81 7.75 -10.25 6.19
CA ASN A 81 7.36 -8.98 6.80
C ASN A 81 5.91 -8.99 7.28
N THR A 82 5.68 -8.46 8.49
CA THR A 82 4.36 -8.39 9.13
C THR A 82 3.67 -7.05 8.81
N HIS A 83 2.54 -6.78 9.47
CA HIS A 83 1.93 -5.45 9.41
C HIS A 83 2.79 -4.40 10.12
N SER A 84 3.58 -4.80 11.11
CA SER A 84 4.40 -3.93 11.95
C SER A 84 5.82 -3.77 11.37
N LEU A 85 5.92 -3.37 10.10
CA LEU A 85 7.19 -3.27 9.35
C LEU A 85 8.33 -2.59 10.12
N PRO A 86 8.13 -1.47 10.84
CA PRO A 86 9.21 -0.81 11.59
C PRO A 86 9.75 -1.63 12.77
N SER A 87 9.03 -2.66 13.21
CA SER A 87 9.37 -3.54 14.33
C SER A 87 9.76 -4.96 13.90
N ASP A 88 9.72 -5.27 12.61
CA ASP A 88 10.19 -6.55 12.08
C ASP A 88 11.71 -6.68 12.23
N LEU A 89 12.23 -7.91 12.20
CA LEU A 89 13.67 -8.17 12.37
C LEU A 89 14.53 -7.56 11.25
N ASN A 90 13.97 -7.37 10.06
CA ASN A 90 14.62 -6.72 8.92
C ASN A 90 14.24 -5.23 8.77
N ASN A 91 13.75 -4.58 9.83
CA ASN A 91 13.29 -3.20 9.80
C ASN A 91 14.33 -2.19 9.25
N VAL A 92 15.63 -2.43 9.46
CA VAL A 92 16.72 -1.59 8.90
C VAL A 92 16.77 -1.69 7.38
N GLU A 93 16.51 -2.87 6.81
CA GLU A 93 16.46 -3.05 5.36
C GLU A 93 15.21 -2.37 4.76
N ILE A 94 14.08 -2.45 5.46
CA ILE A 94 12.84 -1.73 5.10
C ILE A 94 13.05 -0.22 5.18
N ALA A 95 13.74 0.27 6.21
CA ALA A 95 14.13 1.68 6.29
C ALA A 95 14.99 2.09 5.09
N GLY A 96 15.86 1.20 4.59
CA GLY A 96 16.60 1.41 3.34
C GLY A 96 15.71 1.62 2.11
N GLN A 97 14.58 0.91 2.00
CA GLN A 97 13.60 1.15 0.92
C GLN A 97 12.90 2.51 1.05
N ILE A 98 12.60 2.93 2.27
CA ILE A 98 12.03 4.26 2.54
C ILE A 98 13.04 5.35 2.16
N TRP A 99 14.29 5.23 2.58
CA TRP A 99 15.36 6.16 2.21
C TRP A 99 15.58 6.22 0.71
N LYS A 100 15.59 5.06 0.03
CA LYS A 100 15.68 5.01 -1.43
C LYS A 100 14.55 5.79 -2.09
N PHE A 101 13.30 5.59 -1.64
CA PHE A 101 12.17 6.35 -2.16
C PHE A 101 12.35 7.86 -1.97
N LEU A 102 12.77 8.30 -0.77
CA LEU A 102 12.99 9.72 -0.49
C LEU A 102 14.08 10.30 -1.41
N ALA A 103 15.22 9.62 -1.54
CA ALA A 103 16.31 10.05 -2.41
C ALA A 103 15.90 10.12 -3.89
N ASP A 104 15.16 9.12 -4.38
CA ASP A 104 14.62 9.09 -5.76
C ASP A 104 13.64 10.27 -6.02
N LYS A 105 13.08 10.86 -4.97
CA LYS A 105 12.18 12.04 -5.02
C LYS A 105 12.86 13.34 -4.60
N GLY A 106 14.15 13.32 -4.22
CA GLY A 106 14.89 14.50 -3.75
C GLY A 106 14.39 15.04 -2.40
N LEU A 107 14.01 14.14 -1.49
CA LEU A 107 13.43 14.46 -0.17
C LEU A 107 14.33 14.07 1.02
N ASP A 108 15.62 13.80 0.79
CA ASP A 108 16.61 13.35 1.79
C ASP A 108 17.65 14.41 2.21
#